data_AF-A0A257QNH5-F1
#
_entry.id   AF-A0A257QNH5-F1
#
_cell.length_a   1.000
_cell.length_b   1.000
_cell.length_c   1.000
_cell.angle_alpha   90.00
_cell.angle_beta   90.00
_cell.angle_gamma   90.00
#
_symmetry.space_group_name_H-M   'P 1'
#
loop_
_entity.id
_entity.type
_entity.pdbx_description
1 polymer ?
#
loop_
_entity_poly.entity_id
_entity_poly.type
_entity_poly.pdbx_seq_one_letter_code
_entity_poly.pdbx_strand_id
1 'polypeptide(L)'
;MFGFSWSEIGLIIVVALLFIGPKDLPVAIRTVTGLMRKARGMASEFQGHLDELVREADLQDVRTEMRKLRSFDFRGAVERQIDPDGSLKSSLKSASLDGNWVEPQPAHQFDAPGAVSGPWPEPEPQSQLDIAADHPAFIPPEYAHKKPVPAFIPPGTRHW
;
A
#
# COMPACT_ATOMS: atom_id res chain seq x y z
N MET A 1 17.51 -12.86 12.39
CA MET A 1 16.23 -13.42 12.86
C MET A 1 15.18 -12.50 12.28
N PHE A 2 14.38 -12.96 11.32
CA PHE A 2 13.39 -12.10 10.67
C PHE A 2 12.17 -12.03 11.57
N GLY A 3 12.15 -11.01 12.44
CA GLY A 3 10.97 -10.65 13.20
C GLY A 3 9.89 -10.23 12.22
N PHE A 4 8.70 -10.79 12.37
CA PHE A 4 7.52 -10.35 11.62
C PHE A 4 6.81 -9.31 12.49
N SER A 5 7.44 -8.15 12.69
CA SER A 5 6.86 -7.08 13.51
C SER A 5 5.98 -6.17 12.66
N TRP A 6 5.11 -5.40 13.33
CA TRP A 6 4.25 -4.41 12.67
C TRP A 6 5.05 -3.39 11.85
N SER A 7 6.30 -3.08 12.26
CA SER A 7 7.18 -2.22 11.48
C SER A 7 7.70 -2.86 10.19
N GLU A 8 7.99 -4.17 10.15
CA GLU A 8 8.35 -4.83 8.89
C GLU A 8 7.16 -4.94 7.94
N ILE A 9 5.96 -5.19 8.46
CA ILE A 9 4.73 -5.17 7.64
C ILE A 9 4.53 -3.77 7.03
N GLY A 10 4.72 -2.71 7.83
CA GLY A 10 4.69 -1.33 7.34
C GLY A 10 5.74 -1.07 6.25
N LEU A 11 6.98 -1.55 6.45
CA LEU A 11 8.06 -1.43 5.46
C LEU A 11 7.71 -2.13 4.14
N ILE A 12 7.18 -3.34 4.19
CA ILE A 12 6.76 -4.08 3.00
C ILE A 12 5.65 -3.35 2.26
N ILE A 13 4.68 -2.76 2.98
CA ILE A 13 3.62 -1.95 2.37
C ILE A 13 4.23 -0.73 1.66
N VAL A 14 5.14 0.01 2.30
CA VAL A 14 5.80 1.17 1.69
C VAL A 14 6.58 0.78 0.44
N VAL A 15 7.35 -0.30 0.50
CA VAL A 15 8.10 -0.83 -0.66
C VAL A 15 7.14 -1.26 -1.77
N ALA A 16 6.05 -1.96 -1.44
CA ALA A 16 5.04 -2.34 -2.42
C ALA A 16 4.40 -1.12 -3.09
N LEU A 17 4.10 -0.06 -2.33
CA LEU A 17 3.57 1.20 -2.87
C LEU A 17 4.57 1.90 -3.81
N LEU A 18 5.87 1.77 -3.60
CA LEU A 18 6.91 2.32 -4.48
C LEU A 18 7.04 1.56 -5.80
N PHE A 19 7.09 0.23 -5.75
CA PHE A 19 7.32 -0.61 -6.93
C PHE A 19 6.08 -0.84 -7.78
N ILE A 20 4.96 -1.13 -7.12
CA ILE A 20 3.67 -1.39 -7.79
C ILE A 20 2.94 -0.07 -8.00
N GLY A 21 3.10 0.90 -7.09
CA GLY A 21 2.36 2.16 -7.13
C GLY A 21 1.14 2.15 -6.18
N PRO A 22 0.77 3.29 -5.58
CA PRO A 22 -0.30 3.38 -4.60
C PRO A 22 -1.69 3.09 -5.16
N LYS A 23 -1.89 3.27 -6.47
CA LYS A 23 -3.16 3.00 -7.15
C LYS A 23 -3.30 1.54 -7.59
N ASP A 24 -2.19 0.85 -7.80
CA ASP A 24 -2.19 -0.50 -8.36
C ASP A 24 -2.18 -1.57 -7.27
N LEU A 25 -1.62 -1.28 -6.08
CA LEU A 25 -1.71 -2.15 -4.90
C LEU A 25 -3.17 -2.54 -4.54
N PRO A 26 -4.13 -1.61 -4.42
CA PRO A 26 -5.52 -1.97 -4.11
C PRO A 26 -6.22 -2.71 -5.25
N VAL A 27 -5.75 -2.57 -6.50
CA VAL A 27 -6.24 -3.38 -7.62
C VAL A 27 -5.68 -4.80 -7.53
N ALA A 28 -4.38 -4.95 -7.27
CA ALA A 28 -3.71 -6.25 -7.09
C ALA A 28 -4.32 -7.06 -5.94
N ILE A 29 -4.58 -6.44 -4.78
CA ILE A 29 -5.27 -7.11 -3.66
C ILE A 29 -6.64 -7.60 -4.09
N ARG A 30 -7.43 -6.79 -4.80
CA ARG A 30 -8.77 -7.21 -5.29
C ARG A 30 -8.68 -8.38 -6.27
N THR A 31 -7.66 -8.41 -7.12
CA THR A 31 -7.44 -9.51 -8.06
C THR A 31 -7.10 -10.81 -7.33
N VAL A 32 -6.15 -10.76 -6.39
CA VAL A 32 -5.74 -11.93 -5.59
C VAL A 32 -6.88 -12.42 -4.71
N THR A 33 -7.58 -11.52 -4.02
CA THR A 33 -8.73 -11.88 -3.19
C THR A 33 -9.91 -12.40 -4.03
N GLY A 34 -10.13 -11.88 -5.23
CA GLY A 34 -11.10 -12.40 -6.19
C GLY A 34 -10.75 -13.82 -6.64
N LEU A 35 -9.49 -14.09 -6.99
CA LEU A 35 -8.96 -15.42 -7.29
C LEU A 35 -9.16 -16.38 -6.11
N MET A 36 -8.79 -15.95 -4.91
CA MET A 36 -8.92 -16.76 -3.70
C MET A 36 -10.38 -17.03 -3.33
N ARG A 37 -11.29 -16.07 -3.57
CA ARG A 37 -12.73 -16.24 -3.37
C ARG A 37 -13.32 -17.24 -4.37
N LYS A 38 -12.86 -17.21 -5.62
CA LYS A 38 -13.28 -18.16 -6.65
C LYS A 38 -12.75 -19.57 -6.35
N ALA A 39 -11.50 -19.68 -5.94
CA ALA A 39 -10.92 -20.93 -5.43
C ALA A 39 -11.67 -21.46 -4.21
N ARG A 40 -12.08 -20.58 -3.29
CA ARG A 40 -12.89 -20.95 -2.12
C ARG A 40 -14.27 -21.46 -2.51
N GLY A 41 -14.92 -20.83 -3.49
CA GLY A 41 -16.21 -21.27 -4.05
C GLY A 41 -16.11 -22.65 -4.70
N MET A 42 -15.10 -22.86 -5.55
CA MET A 42 -14.84 -24.18 -6.13
C MET A 42 -14.53 -25.22 -5.03
N ALA A 43 -13.76 -24.85 -4.00
CA ALA A 43 -13.49 -25.72 -2.87
C ALA A 43 -14.75 -26.09 -2.04
N SER A 44 -15.76 -25.21 -1.96
CA SER A 44 -17.04 -25.57 -1.35
C SER A 44 -17.84 -26.56 -2.19
N GLU A 45 -17.77 -26.47 -3.50
CA GLU A 45 -18.38 -27.44 -4.42
C GLU A 45 -17.65 -28.79 -4.34
N PHE A 46 -16.31 -28.77 -4.32
CA PHE A 46 -15.52 -29.97 -4.08
C PHE A 46 -15.79 -30.59 -2.72
N GLN A 47 -16.02 -29.83 -1.65
CA GLN A 47 -16.42 -30.42 -0.37
C GLN A 47 -17.75 -31.18 -0.48
N GLY A 48 -18.73 -30.65 -1.22
CA GLY A 48 -19.99 -31.35 -1.48
C GLY A 48 -19.80 -32.65 -2.27
N HIS A 49 -18.96 -32.63 -3.31
CA HIS A 49 -18.66 -33.83 -4.11
C HIS A 49 -17.73 -34.82 -3.39
N LEU A 50 -16.78 -34.32 -2.60
CA LEU A 50 -15.87 -35.13 -1.80
C LEU A 50 -16.61 -35.79 -0.65
N ASP A 51 -17.58 -35.14 -0.01
CA ASP A 51 -18.37 -35.80 1.05
C ASP A 51 -19.15 -37.01 0.51
N GLU A 52 -19.63 -36.97 -0.74
CA GLU A 52 -20.25 -38.11 -1.42
C GLU A 52 -19.21 -39.19 -1.77
N LEU A 53 -18.05 -38.79 -2.29
CA LEU A 53 -16.96 -39.72 -2.63
C LEU A 53 -16.26 -40.32 -1.39
N VAL A 54 -16.19 -39.60 -0.27
CA VAL A 54 -15.62 -40.03 1.02
C VAL A 54 -16.61 -40.94 1.76
N ARG A 55 -17.91 -40.83 1.46
CA ARG A 55 -18.94 -41.77 1.93
C ARG A 55 -18.79 -43.12 1.23
N GLU A 56 -18.43 -43.11 -0.06
CA GLU A 56 -18.27 -44.30 -0.91
C GLU A 56 -16.85 -44.91 -0.84
N ALA A 57 -15.82 -44.07 -0.76
CA ALA A 57 -14.41 -44.44 -0.59
C ALA A 57 -13.97 -44.08 0.83
N ASP A 58 -13.49 -45.07 1.58
CA ASP A 58 -13.15 -45.04 3.02
C ASP A 58 -12.02 -44.05 3.41
N LEU A 59 -12.20 -42.75 3.15
CA LEU A 59 -11.21 -41.68 3.34
C LEU A 59 -11.25 -41.07 4.76
N GLN A 60 -11.58 -41.88 5.78
CA GLN A 60 -11.59 -41.44 7.18
C GLN A 60 -10.18 -41.06 7.69
N ASP A 61 -9.15 -41.71 7.19
CA ASP A 61 -7.76 -41.46 7.60
C ASP A 61 -7.27 -40.09 7.16
N VAL A 62 -7.56 -39.68 5.92
CA VAL A 62 -7.20 -38.33 5.41
C VAL A 62 -7.92 -37.24 6.19
N ARG A 63 -9.20 -37.47 6.57
CA ARG A 63 -9.95 -36.53 7.41
C ARG A 63 -9.28 -36.37 8.78
N THR A 64 -8.80 -37.46 9.37
CA THR A 64 -8.15 -37.47 10.69
C THR A 64 -6.80 -36.75 10.66
N GLU A 65 -6.01 -36.98 9.61
CA GLU A 65 -4.71 -36.34 9.41
C GLU A 65 -4.84 -34.83 9.14
N MET A 66 -5.78 -34.42 8.28
CA MET A 66 -6.15 -33.01 8.10
C MET A 66 -6.66 -32.36 9.39
N ARG A 67 -7.37 -33.11 10.24
CA ARG A 67 -7.89 -32.59 11.51
C ARG A 67 -6.77 -32.40 12.53
N LYS A 68 -5.78 -33.30 12.57
CA LYS A 68 -4.53 -33.11 13.33
C LYS A 68 -3.78 -31.86 12.87
N LEU A 69 -3.63 -31.68 11.56
CA LEU A 69 -2.97 -30.49 10.98
C LEU A 69 -3.75 -29.20 11.24
N ARG A 70 -5.09 -29.23 11.20
CA ARG A 70 -5.93 -28.06 11.53
C ARG A 70 -5.93 -27.76 13.03
N SER A 71 -5.78 -28.76 13.88
CA SER A 71 -5.68 -28.60 15.34
C SER A 71 -4.32 -28.10 15.81
N PHE A 72 -3.31 -28.01 14.94
CA PHE A 72 -2.17 -27.16 15.20
C PHE A 72 -2.67 -25.72 15.29
N ASP A 73 -2.91 -25.29 16.52
CA ASP A 73 -3.42 -23.97 16.86
C ASP A 73 -2.33 -22.94 16.62
N PHE A 74 -2.08 -22.64 15.34
CA PHE A 74 -1.15 -21.62 14.90
C PHE A 74 -1.52 -20.27 15.52
N ARG A 75 -2.82 -20.01 15.70
CA ARG A 75 -3.30 -18.79 16.38
C ARG A 75 -2.85 -18.77 17.84
N GLY A 76 -3.00 -19.86 18.59
CA GLY A 76 -2.51 -19.97 19.95
C GLY A 76 -0.98 -20.03 20.06
N ALA A 77 -0.27 -20.49 19.05
CA ALA A 77 1.19 -20.43 19.00
C ALA A 77 1.69 -19.00 18.74
N VAL A 78 1.05 -18.30 17.81
CA VAL A 78 1.31 -16.89 17.48
C VAL A 78 0.90 -15.98 18.63
N GLU A 79 -0.24 -16.20 19.27
CA GLU A 79 -0.69 -15.48 20.45
C GLU A 79 0.33 -15.61 21.59
N ARG A 80 0.82 -16.83 21.87
CA ARG A 80 1.84 -17.07 22.89
C ARG A 80 3.21 -16.46 22.53
N GLN A 81 3.53 -16.29 21.25
CA GLN A 81 4.80 -15.72 20.80
C GLN A 81 4.76 -14.19 20.64
N ILE A 82 3.62 -13.62 20.27
CA ILE A 82 3.46 -12.20 19.95
C ILE A 82 2.88 -11.40 21.13
N ASP A 83 2.02 -12.00 21.96
CA ASP A 83 1.43 -11.35 23.15
C ASP A 83 1.35 -12.31 24.34
N PRO A 84 2.49 -12.77 24.89
CA PRO A 84 2.50 -13.71 26.02
C PRO A 84 1.81 -13.14 27.27
N ASP A 85 1.82 -11.81 27.46
CA ASP A 85 1.32 -11.13 28.64
C ASP A 85 -0.05 -10.44 28.44
N GLY A 86 -0.65 -10.54 27.24
CA GLY A 86 -1.96 -9.92 26.93
C GLY A 86 -1.95 -8.37 26.87
N SER A 87 -0.75 -7.78 26.80
CA SER A 87 -0.51 -6.34 26.77
C SER A 87 -0.96 -5.69 25.46
N LEU A 88 -0.85 -6.40 24.33
CA LEU A 88 -1.28 -5.89 23.03
C LEU A 88 -2.80 -5.88 22.93
N LYS A 89 -3.46 -6.93 23.44
CA LYS A 89 -4.94 -6.98 23.51
C LYS A 89 -5.53 -5.89 24.38
N SER A 90 -4.94 -5.63 25.54
CA SER A 90 -5.41 -4.59 26.46
C SER A 90 -5.17 -3.18 25.92
N SER A 91 -4.04 -2.95 25.26
CA SER A 91 -3.72 -1.69 24.58
C SER A 91 -4.62 -1.45 23.35
N LEU A 92 -4.91 -2.48 22.56
CA LEU A 92 -5.87 -2.39 21.45
C LEU A 92 -7.28 -2.14 21.95
N LYS A 93 -7.71 -2.83 23.02
CA LYS A 93 -9.04 -2.64 23.60
C LYS A 93 -9.21 -1.22 24.15
N SER A 94 -8.20 -0.69 24.86
CA SER A 94 -8.21 0.70 25.34
C SER A 94 -8.16 1.69 24.18
N ALA A 95 -7.27 1.53 23.21
CA ALA A 95 -7.21 2.41 22.03
C ALA A 95 -8.47 2.37 21.14
N SER A 96 -9.23 1.27 21.17
CA SER A 96 -10.51 1.16 20.45
C SER A 96 -11.68 1.76 21.22
N LEU A 97 -11.59 1.82 22.55
CA LEU A 97 -12.60 2.43 23.43
C LEU A 97 -12.38 3.93 23.57
N ASP A 98 -11.12 4.34 23.60
CA ASP A 98 -10.67 5.71 23.75
C ASP A 98 -10.28 6.19 22.35
N GLY A 99 -11.27 6.61 21.54
CA GLY A 99 -11.09 7.20 20.21
C GLY A 99 -10.35 8.55 20.22
N ASN A 100 -9.31 8.68 21.04
CA ASN A 100 -8.57 9.89 21.27
C ASN A 100 -7.32 9.88 20.40
N TRP A 101 -7.45 10.48 19.21
CA TRP A 101 -6.33 10.85 18.37
C TRP A 101 -5.30 11.64 19.19
N VAL A 102 -4.06 11.19 19.20
CA VAL A 102 -2.95 11.95 19.78
C VAL A 102 -2.70 13.13 18.84
N GLU A 103 -3.11 14.32 19.30
CA GLU A 103 -2.78 15.61 18.69
C GLU A 103 -1.24 15.69 18.51
N PRO A 104 -0.72 15.83 17.28
CA PRO A 104 0.71 15.97 17.07
C PRO A 104 1.21 17.24 17.76
N GLN A 105 1.99 17.03 18.82
CA GLN A 105 2.67 18.08 19.56
C GLN A 105 3.64 18.81 18.59
N PRO A 106 3.70 20.15 18.61
CA PRO A 106 4.48 20.90 17.65
C PRO A 106 5.94 20.46 17.72
N ALA A 107 6.51 20.15 16.55
CA ALA A 107 7.84 19.62 16.39
C ALA A 107 8.86 20.41 17.21
N HIS A 108 9.70 19.69 17.96
CA HIS A 108 10.91 20.22 18.55
C HIS A 108 11.62 21.09 17.51
N GLN A 109 11.81 22.36 17.86
CA GLN A 109 12.58 23.30 17.07
C GLN A 109 13.94 22.65 16.78
N PHE A 110 14.23 22.41 15.51
CA PHE A 110 15.58 22.12 15.09
C PHE A 110 16.40 23.38 15.38
N ASP A 111 17.17 23.36 16.46
CA ASP A 111 18.24 24.34 16.68
C ASP A 111 19.27 24.14 15.56
N ALA A 112 19.12 24.95 14.51
CA ALA A 112 20.12 25.05 13.46
C ALA A 112 21.42 25.61 14.09
N PRO A 113 22.57 24.94 13.94
CA PRO A 113 23.81 25.44 14.49
C PRO A 113 24.19 26.74 13.77
N GLY A 114 24.17 27.84 14.52
CA GLY A 114 24.85 29.10 14.21
C GLY A 114 24.42 29.77 12.91
N ALA A 115 23.42 30.65 13.00
CA ALA A 115 23.25 31.72 12.04
C ALA A 115 24.53 32.57 11.99
N VAL A 116 25.35 32.37 10.96
CA VAL A 116 26.48 33.24 10.65
C VAL A 116 25.89 34.54 10.14
N SER A 117 25.68 35.50 11.05
CA SER A 117 25.36 36.89 10.70
C SER A 117 26.62 37.59 10.21
N GLY A 118 26.95 37.41 8.94
CA GLY A 118 27.94 38.18 8.20
C GLY A 118 27.31 38.82 6.96
N PRO A 119 27.82 39.95 6.45
CA PRO A 119 27.34 40.52 5.20
C PRO A 119 27.51 39.50 4.07
N TRP A 120 26.48 39.35 3.23
CA TRP A 120 26.53 38.52 2.03
C TRP A 120 27.70 38.96 1.14
N PRO A 121 28.55 38.04 0.64
CA PRO A 121 29.53 38.41 -0.37
C PRO A 121 28.80 38.82 -1.65
N GLU A 122 29.12 40.02 -2.11
CA GLU A 122 28.67 40.59 -3.39
C GLU A 122 28.96 39.58 -4.52
N PRO A 123 27.98 39.23 -5.37
CA PRO A 123 28.21 38.27 -6.44
C PRO A 123 29.17 38.88 -7.48
N GLU A 124 30.37 38.30 -7.62
CA GLU A 124 31.25 38.61 -8.73
C GLU A 124 30.55 38.32 -10.07
N PRO A 125 30.74 39.16 -11.10
CA PRO A 125 30.12 38.96 -12.40
C PRO A 125 30.56 37.61 -12.97
N GLN A 126 29.61 36.68 -13.02
CA GLN A 126 29.84 35.33 -13.51
C GLN A 126 30.35 35.39 -14.94
N SER A 127 31.58 34.93 -15.13
CA SER A 127 32.16 34.65 -16.44
C SER A 127 31.19 33.78 -17.24
N GLN A 128 30.69 34.37 -18.32
CA GLN A 128 29.83 33.79 -19.33
C GLN A 128 30.37 32.42 -19.75
N LEU A 129 29.70 31.35 -19.32
CA LEU A 129 29.92 30.02 -19.86
C LEU A 129 29.43 30.04 -21.30
N ASP A 130 30.36 29.94 -22.26
CA ASP A 130 30.07 29.71 -23.67
C ASP A 130 29.37 28.35 -23.84
N ILE A 131 28.05 28.33 -23.65
CA ILE A 131 27.22 27.21 -24.03
C ILE A 131 27.02 27.33 -25.54
N ALA A 132 27.69 26.45 -26.28
CA ALA A 132 27.55 26.29 -27.72
C ALA A 132 26.07 26.29 -28.13
N ALA A 133 25.77 27.09 -29.15
CA ALA A 133 24.44 27.47 -29.61
C ALA A 133 23.71 26.33 -30.36
N ASP A 134 23.29 25.29 -29.65
CA ASP A 134 22.43 24.25 -30.26
C ASP A 134 21.40 23.62 -29.31
N HIS A 135 20.91 24.36 -28.31
CA HIS A 135 19.70 23.98 -27.59
C HIS A 135 18.50 24.80 -28.09
N PRO A 136 17.34 24.17 -28.35
CA PRO A 136 16.16 24.92 -28.77
C PRO A 136 15.73 25.88 -27.66
N ALA A 137 15.36 27.10 -28.06
CA ALA A 137 14.90 28.14 -27.14
C ALA A 137 13.70 27.64 -26.32
N PHE A 138 13.82 27.69 -25.00
CA PHE A 138 12.73 27.43 -24.08
C PHE A 138 11.60 28.44 -24.36
N ILE A 139 10.44 27.95 -24.80
CA ILE A 139 9.25 28.79 -24.99
C ILE A 139 8.45 28.75 -23.69
N PRO A 140 8.34 29.88 -22.95
CA PRO A 140 7.55 29.91 -21.73
C PRO A 140 6.07 29.62 -22.01
N PRO A 141 5.37 28.97 -21.07
CA PRO A 141 4.01 28.43 -21.29
C PRO A 141 2.96 29.48 -21.67
N GLU A 142 3.18 30.76 -21.35
CA GLU A 142 2.29 31.85 -21.77
C GLU A 142 2.17 32.01 -23.29
N TYR A 143 3.20 31.63 -24.07
CA TYR A 143 3.20 31.81 -25.53
C TYR A 143 2.59 30.62 -26.30
N ALA A 144 2.27 29.51 -25.63
CA ALA A 144 1.76 28.29 -26.27
C ALA A 144 0.25 28.33 -26.61
N HIS A 145 -0.50 29.33 -26.12
CA HIS A 145 -1.96 29.39 -26.29
C HIS A 145 -2.40 30.54 -27.20
N LYS A 146 -2.11 30.42 -28.50
CA LYS A 146 -2.75 31.23 -29.56
C LYS A 146 -3.35 30.38 -30.70
N LYS A 147 -3.98 29.26 -30.37
CA LYS A 147 -4.91 28.60 -31.30
C LYS A 147 -6.22 28.29 -30.57
N PRO A 148 -7.35 28.93 -30.92
CA PRO A 148 -8.64 28.50 -30.42
C PRO A 148 -8.91 27.10 -30.97
N VAL A 149 -9.17 26.14 -30.08
CA VAL A 149 -9.63 24.81 -30.48
C VAL A 149 -11.00 24.96 -31.14
N PRO A 150 -11.25 24.35 -32.32
CA PRO A 150 -12.57 24.40 -32.92
C PRO A 150 -13.58 23.74 -31.98
N ALA A 151 -14.75 24.35 -31.82
CA ALA A 151 -15.83 23.77 -31.03
C ALA A 151 -16.19 22.39 -31.61
N PHE A 152 -16.04 21.35 -30.78
CA PHE A 152 -16.46 20.01 -31.13
C PHE A 152 -17.99 19.99 -31.20
N ILE A 153 -18.54 19.90 -32.41
CA ILE A 153 -19.97 19.65 -32.64
C ILE A 153 -20.12 18.13 -32.73
N PRO A 154 -20.70 17.44 -31.73
CA PRO A 154 -20.95 16.00 -31.84
C PRO A 154 -21.95 15.75 -32.99
N PRO A 155 -21.66 14.84 -33.93
CA PRO A 155 -22.63 14.45 -34.95
C PRO A 155 -23.70 13.58 -34.31
N GLY A 156 -24.86 14.15 -33.94
CA GLY A 156 -25.91 13.32 -33.33
C GLY A 156 -27.24 13.95 -32.95
N THR A 157 -27.45 15.27 -33.02
CA THR A 157 -28.77 15.85 -32.73
C THR A 157 -29.55 16.09 -34.03
N ARG A 158 -30.08 15.01 -34.62
CA ARG A 158 -31.26 15.10 -35.49
C ARG A 158 -32.47 14.69 -34.65
N HIS A 159 -33.23 15.67 -34.21
CA HIS A 159 -34.61 15.49 -33.80
C HIS A 159 -35.48 15.41 -35.06
N TRP A 160 -36.04 14.25 -35.32
CA TRP A 160 -37.38 14.03 -35.92
C TRP A 160 -37.75 12.56 -35.72
#